data_AF-A0A1E7IDX9-F1
#
_entry.id   AF-A0A1E7IDX9-F1
#
_cell.length_a   1.000
_cell.length_b   1.000
_cell.length_c   1.000
_cell.angle_alpha   90.00
_cell.angle_beta   90.00
_cell.angle_gamma   90.00
#
_symmetry.space_group_name_H-M   'P 1'
#
loop_
_entity.id
_entity.type
_entity.pdbx_description
1 polymer ?
#
loop_
_entity_poly.entity_id
_entity_poly.type
_entity_poly.pdbx_seq_one_letter_code
_entity_poly.pdbx_strand_id
1 'polypeptide(L)'
;MKRITNNNLKQFVITVVLLLLLASCARRLGAETAPTLDAGDTAEKTSPTTEEPLFESPTETLLEATEEGPTATETIPSNTIAVPGRSPIAEEGMSKEEALAKVKADLASRLGVTENEISVVSVEAITWNDTSLGCPEKGMMYAQVLTHGYRIILKAGGKQYDYRTDDRGYIKLRK
;
A
#
# COMPACT_ATOMS: atom_id res chain seq x y z
N MET A 1 40.02 9.08 -14.37
CA MET A 1 38.65 8.95 -14.93
C MET A 1 37.65 9.17 -13.80
N LYS A 2 37.03 10.36 -13.75
CA LYS A 2 36.14 10.77 -12.66
C LYS A 2 34.80 10.05 -12.83
N ARG A 3 34.43 9.22 -11.85
CA ARG A 3 33.09 8.62 -11.75
C ARG A 3 32.09 9.77 -11.62
N ILE A 4 31.43 10.11 -12.72
CA ILE A 4 30.31 11.04 -12.72
C ILE A 4 29.18 10.32 -11.98
N THR A 5 29.02 10.66 -10.70
CA THR A 5 27.95 10.14 -9.84
C THR A 5 26.60 10.43 -10.49
N ASN A 6 25.71 9.43 -10.52
CA ASN A 6 24.35 9.45 -11.10
C ASN A 6 23.56 10.74 -10.81
N ASN A 7 23.82 11.39 -9.68
CA ASN A 7 23.23 12.67 -9.30
C ASN A 7 23.61 13.83 -10.24
N ASN A 8 24.86 13.88 -10.73
CA ASN A 8 25.31 14.91 -11.67
C ASN A 8 24.68 14.72 -13.05
N LEU A 9 24.42 13.47 -13.46
CA LEU A 9 23.74 13.17 -14.71
C LEU A 9 22.25 13.53 -14.63
N LYS A 10 21.58 13.19 -13.51
CA LYS A 10 20.19 13.64 -13.25
C LYS A 10 20.07 15.16 -13.20
N GLN A 11 20.99 15.85 -12.50
CA GLN A 11 21.02 17.32 -12.45
C GLN A 11 21.20 17.92 -13.85
N PHE A 12 22.09 17.33 -14.67
CA PHE A 12 22.37 17.79 -16.04
C PHE A 12 21.18 17.57 -16.97
N VAL A 13 20.49 16.44 -16.87
CA VAL A 13 19.27 16.18 -17.66
C VAL A 13 18.15 17.15 -17.26
N ILE A 14 17.97 17.41 -15.96
CA ILE A 14 16.96 18.37 -15.47
C ILE A 14 17.27 19.79 -15.97
N THR A 15 18.52 20.25 -15.91
CA THR A 15 18.88 21.59 -16.39
C THR A 15 18.74 21.75 -17.90
N VAL A 16 19.07 20.71 -18.69
CA VAL A 16 18.88 20.72 -20.15
C VAL A 16 17.38 20.75 -20.50
N VAL A 17 16.54 19.95 -19.83
CA VAL A 17 15.08 19.96 -20.06
C VAL A 17 14.46 21.30 -19.65
N LEU A 18 14.89 21.89 -18.54
CA LEU A 18 14.42 23.22 -18.10
C LEU A 18 14.78 24.31 -19.12
N LEU A 19 16.01 24.28 -19.66
CA LEU A 19 16.44 25.20 -20.72
C LEU A 19 15.63 25.02 -22.01
N LEU A 20 15.29 23.79 -22.38
CA LEU A 20 14.44 23.51 -23.54
C LEU A 20 12.99 23.96 -23.34
N LEU A 21 12.45 23.88 -22.12
CA LEU A 21 11.10 24.36 -21.80
C LEU A 21 11.01 25.89 -21.77
N LEU A 22 12.04 26.58 -21.28
CA LEU A 22 12.07 28.06 -21.23
C LEU A 22 12.21 28.71 -22.62
N ALA A 23 12.65 27.98 -23.64
CA ALA A 23 12.73 28.46 -25.02
C ALA A 23 11.39 28.52 -25.77
N SER A 24 10.28 28.04 -25.16
CA SER A 24 8.94 28.01 -25.81
C SER A 24 8.07 29.26 -25.60
N CYS A 25 8.51 30.26 -24.82
CA CYS A 25 7.68 31.45 -24.56
C CYS A 25 7.68 32.53 -25.65
N ALA A 26 8.38 32.38 -26.78
CA ALA A 26 8.52 33.47 -27.76
C ALA A 26 7.70 33.32 -29.05
N ARG A 27 6.74 32.40 -29.15
CA ARG A 27 5.88 32.28 -30.34
C ARG A 27 4.44 31.97 -29.98
N ARG A 28 3.65 32.98 -29.63
CA ARG A 28 2.22 33.11 -30.01
C ARG A 28 1.74 34.55 -29.76
N LEU A 29 2.09 35.45 -30.67
CA LEU A 29 1.22 36.56 -31.05
C LEU A 29 0.41 36.08 -32.27
N GLY A 30 -0.91 36.10 -32.14
CA GLY A 30 -1.87 35.71 -33.17
C GLY A 30 -3.23 35.56 -32.50
N ALA A 31 -3.92 36.67 -32.28
CA ALA A 31 -4.95 37.22 -33.18
C ALA A 31 -6.33 36.59 -32.90
N GLU A 32 -7.04 37.26 -31.99
CA GLU A 32 -8.42 37.72 -32.14
C GLU A 32 -9.39 36.88 -32.99
N THR A 33 -10.43 36.34 -32.33
CA THR A 33 -11.85 36.57 -32.67
C THR A 33 -12.74 35.90 -31.62
N ALA A 34 -13.59 36.71 -30.98
CA ALA A 34 -14.84 36.28 -30.36
C ALA A 34 -15.98 36.80 -31.25
N PRO A 35 -17.28 36.57 -30.96
CA PRO A 35 -17.92 35.53 -30.17
C PRO A 35 -19.03 34.80 -30.98
N THR A 36 -19.60 33.71 -30.49
CA THR A 36 -21.02 33.39 -30.77
C THR A 36 -21.62 32.69 -29.56
N LEU A 37 -22.60 33.38 -28.98
CA LEU A 37 -23.60 32.87 -28.05
C LEU A 37 -24.39 31.77 -28.75
N ASP A 38 -24.48 30.60 -28.15
CA ASP A 38 -25.68 29.78 -28.34
C ASP A 38 -26.11 29.19 -27.00
N ALA A 39 -27.35 29.52 -26.66
CA ALA A 39 -28.07 29.11 -25.48
C ALA A 39 -29.12 28.10 -25.95
N GLY A 40 -29.05 26.91 -25.38
CA GLY A 40 -30.11 25.90 -25.37
C GLY A 40 -29.66 24.84 -24.36
N ASP A 41 -30.13 24.87 -23.11
CA ASP A 41 -31.48 24.48 -22.68
C ASP A 41 -31.99 23.26 -23.46
N THR A 42 -31.85 22.08 -22.86
CA THR A 42 -32.96 21.16 -22.63
C THR A 42 -32.45 20.04 -21.72
N ALA A 43 -33.00 20.01 -20.51
CA ALA A 43 -32.98 18.85 -19.67
C ALA A 43 -33.76 17.71 -20.34
N GLU A 44 -33.12 16.57 -20.59
CA GLU A 44 -33.86 15.33 -20.87
C GLU A 44 -33.45 14.22 -19.89
N LYS A 45 -34.10 14.33 -18.74
CA LYS A 45 -34.61 13.25 -17.91
C LYS A 45 -34.78 11.93 -18.67
N THR A 46 -33.97 10.92 -18.35
CA THR A 46 -34.42 9.52 -18.48
C THR A 46 -34.04 8.77 -17.22
N SER A 47 -35.07 8.32 -16.50
CA SER A 47 -34.97 7.53 -15.28
C SER A 47 -34.18 6.23 -15.49
N PRO A 48 -33.59 5.68 -14.41
CA PRO A 48 -33.11 4.32 -14.38
C PRO A 48 -34.27 3.35 -14.60
N THR A 49 -34.08 2.39 -15.52
CA THR A 49 -34.98 1.25 -15.68
C THR A 49 -34.82 0.35 -14.46
N THR A 50 -35.88 0.35 -13.66
CA THR A 50 -36.28 -0.71 -12.74
C THR A 50 -36.38 -2.02 -13.49
N GLU A 51 -35.50 -2.95 -13.17
CA GLU A 51 -35.82 -4.38 -13.21
C GLU A 51 -35.32 -5.00 -11.91
N GLU A 52 -36.24 -5.07 -10.93
CA GLU A 52 -36.24 -6.08 -9.88
C GLU A 52 -36.88 -7.35 -10.47
N PRO A 53 -36.11 -8.44 -10.66
CA PRO A 53 -36.65 -9.76 -10.50
C PRO A 53 -36.47 -10.14 -9.04
N LEU A 54 -37.62 -10.23 -8.37
CA LEU A 54 -37.86 -10.90 -7.10
C LEU A 54 -37.23 -12.31 -7.14
N PHE A 55 -35.98 -12.44 -6.68
CA PHE A 55 -35.45 -13.75 -6.32
C PHE A 55 -35.88 -14.05 -4.89
N GLU A 56 -36.91 -14.88 -4.86
CA GLU A 56 -37.53 -15.51 -3.71
C GLU A 56 -36.53 -15.81 -2.60
N SER A 57 -36.80 -15.25 -1.44
CA SER A 57 -36.22 -15.64 -0.17
C SER A 57 -36.53 -17.12 0.06
N PRO A 58 -35.51 -17.99 0.23
CA PRO A 58 -35.75 -19.30 0.82
C PRO A 58 -36.11 -19.08 2.30
N THR A 59 -37.40 -19.18 2.58
CA THR A 59 -37.93 -19.46 3.91
C THR A 59 -37.81 -20.96 4.12
N GLU A 60 -36.69 -21.41 4.66
CA GLU A 60 -36.52 -22.73 5.28
C GLU A 60 -35.34 -22.62 6.24
N THR A 61 -35.33 -23.13 7.45
CA THR A 61 -36.32 -23.77 8.31
C THR A 61 -35.63 -23.71 9.67
N LEU A 62 -36.30 -23.12 10.65
CA LEU A 62 -35.87 -23.09 12.04
C LEU A 62 -35.82 -24.53 12.56
N LEU A 63 -34.63 -25.15 12.52
CA LEU A 63 -34.34 -26.34 13.31
C LEU A 63 -33.73 -25.88 14.63
N GLU A 64 -34.63 -25.75 15.58
CA GLU A 64 -34.38 -25.78 17.01
C GLU A 64 -33.64 -27.09 17.35
N ALA A 65 -32.35 -26.98 17.64
CA ALA A 65 -31.56 -28.04 18.24
C ALA A 65 -31.08 -27.55 19.61
N THR A 66 -31.94 -27.84 20.59
CA THR A 66 -31.62 -28.29 21.95
C THR A 66 -30.23 -27.95 22.48
N GLU A 67 -30.24 -27.12 23.53
CA GLU A 67 -29.22 -27.06 24.56
C GLU A 67 -28.72 -28.45 24.94
N GLU A 68 -27.40 -28.67 24.90
CA GLU A 68 -26.67 -29.34 25.98
C GLU A 68 -25.22 -28.84 25.96
N GLY A 69 -24.89 -27.96 26.90
CA GLY A 69 -23.51 -27.70 27.23
C GLY A 69 -22.92 -28.89 27.97
N PRO A 70 -21.77 -29.44 27.55
CA PRO A 70 -20.88 -30.06 28.51
C PRO A 70 -20.06 -28.94 29.16
N THR A 71 -20.40 -28.66 30.42
CA THR A 71 -19.41 -28.29 31.43
C THR A 71 -18.31 -29.35 31.38
N ALA A 72 -17.24 -29.07 30.64
CA ALA A 72 -15.96 -29.72 30.80
C ALA A 72 -14.99 -28.66 31.34
N THR A 73 -14.95 -28.57 32.67
CA THR A 73 -13.78 -28.08 33.39
C THR A 73 -12.64 -29.05 33.10
N GLU A 74 -11.95 -28.87 31.96
CA GLU A 74 -10.66 -29.49 31.73
C GLU A 74 -9.59 -28.57 32.31
N THR A 75 -9.20 -28.88 33.54
CA THR A 75 -7.99 -28.40 34.17
C THR A 75 -6.79 -28.93 33.37
N ILE A 76 -6.38 -28.22 32.32
CA ILE A 76 -5.14 -28.54 31.60
C ILE A 76 -3.98 -28.25 32.58
N PRO A 77 -3.19 -29.25 33.01
CA PRO A 77 -2.00 -28.97 33.80
C PRO A 77 -1.05 -28.13 32.95
N SER A 78 -0.76 -26.94 33.45
CA SER A 78 0.26 -26.04 32.91
C SER A 78 1.64 -26.69 33.10
N ASN A 79 1.98 -27.61 32.20
CA ASN A 79 3.32 -28.16 32.13
C ASN A 79 4.19 -27.14 31.40
N THR A 80 4.64 -26.13 32.15
CA THR A 80 5.67 -25.18 31.74
C THR A 80 6.98 -25.94 31.53
N ILE A 81 7.13 -26.51 30.34
CA ILE A 81 8.45 -26.86 29.83
C ILE A 81 9.06 -25.53 29.38
N ALA A 82 9.79 -24.90 30.29
CA ALA A 82 10.73 -23.85 29.96
C ALA A 82 11.76 -24.46 28.99
N VAL A 83 11.60 -24.20 27.68
CA VAL A 83 12.63 -24.53 26.70
C VAL A 83 13.73 -23.47 26.84
N PRO A 84 14.93 -23.83 27.34
CA PRO A 84 16.01 -22.87 27.46
C PRO A 84 16.65 -22.65 26.10
N GLY A 85 16.79 -21.39 25.71
CA GLY A 85 17.85 -20.94 24.81
C GLY A 85 17.81 -21.48 23.39
N ARG A 86 16.83 -21.07 22.58
CA ARG A 86 17.10 -20.91 21.15
C ARG A 86 17.64 -19.49 20.96
N SER A 87 18.97 -19.35 20.98
CA SER A 87 19.60 -18.17 20.37
C SER A 87 19.08 -18.06 18.94
N PRO A 88 18.79 -16.84 18.44
CA PRO A 88 18.22 -16.68 17.11
C PRO A 88 19.20 -17.30 16.12
N ILE A 89 18.77 -18.37 15.45
CA ILE A 89 19.34 -18.77 14.18
C ILE A 89 19.28 -17.49 13.36
N ALA A 90 20.42 -16.99 12.88
CA ALA A 90 20.43 -15.81 12.04
C ALA A 90 19.49 -16.10 10.86
N GLU A 91 18.31 -15.50 10.90
CA GLU A 91 17.28 -15.59 9.88
C GLU A 91 17.94 -15.14 8.57
N GLU A 92 18.02 -16.03 7.57
CA GLU A 92 18.55 -15.73 6.23
C GLU A 92 17.58 -14.83 5.44
N GLY A 93 17.14 -13.75 6.06
CA GLY A 93 16.18 -12.79 5.55
C GLY A 93 16.70 -11.37 5.67
N MET A 94 16.04 -10.46 4.94
CA MET A 94 16.30 -9.03 5.01
C MET A 94 16.30 -8.55 6.46
N SER A 95 17.37 -7.86 6.86
CA SER A 95 17.46 -7.29 8.21
C SER A 95 16.45 -6.15 8.41
N LYS A 96 16.12 -5.86 9.67
CA LYS A 96 15.26 -4.74 10.04
C LYS A 96 15.78 -3.41 9.50
N GLU A 97 17.09 -3.18 9.59
CA GLU A 97 17.75 -1.97 9.15
C GLU A 97 17.69 -1.83 7.62
N GLU A 98 17.85 -2.92 6.89
CA GLU A 98 17.73 -2.96 5.44
C GLU A 98 16.29 -2.70 4.98
N ALA A 99 15.30 -3.34 5.62
CA ALA A 99 13.89 -3.10 5.35
C ALA A 99 13.52 -1.62 5.59
N LEU A 100 14.02 -1.05 6.69
CA LEU A 100 13.80 0.36 7.02
C LEU A 100 14.42 1.31 5.99
N ALA A 101 15.67 1.06 5.58
CA ALA A 101 16.35 1.85 4.56
C ALA A 101 15.59 1.80 3.23
N LYS A 102 15.16 0.60 2.81
CA LYS A 102 14.41 0.39 1.57
C LYS A 102 13.07 1.12 1.57
N VAL A 103 12.32 1.03 2.66
CA VAL A 103 11.02 1.68 2.81
C VAL A 103 11.13 3.20 2.91
N LYS A 104 12.15 3.74 3.60
CA LYS A 104 12.41 5.19 3.63
C LYS A 104 12.75 5.73 2.24
N ALA A 105 13.62 5.05 1.49
CA ALA A 105 13.99 5.45 0.14
C ALA A 105 12.77 5.44 -0.82
N ASP A 106 11.89 4.44 -0.70
CA ASP A 106 10.66 4.37 -1.48
C ASP A 106 9.71 5.54 -1.14
N LEU A 107 9.48 5.82 0.14
CA LEU A 107 8.63 6.93 0.56
C LEU A 107 9.19 8.30 0.16
N ALA A 108 10.50 8.51 0.32
CA ALA A 108 11.20 9.73 -0.11
C ALA A 108 10.99 9.97 -1.62
N SER A 109 11.16 8.91 -2.42
CA SER A 109 10.96 8.96 -3.87
C SER A 109 9.51 9.27 -4.26
N ARG A 110 8.53 8.70 -3.55
CA ARG A 110 7.09 8.97 -3.80
C ARG A 110 6.67 10.40 -3.47
N LEU A 111 7.23 10.97 -2.40
CA LEU A 111 6.86 12.29 -1.91
C LEU A 111 7.72 13.42 -2.49
N GLY A 112 8.87 13.10 -3.10
CA GLY A 112 9.82 14.11 -3.58
C GLY A 112 10.53 14.85 -2.45
N VAL A 113 10.68 14.21 -1.28
CA VAL A 113 11.33 14.76 -0.08
C VAL A 113 12.64 14.03 0.21
N THR A 114 13.46 14.59 1.10
CA THR A 114 14.66 13.89 1.57
C THR A 114 14.33 12.86 2.66
N GLU A 115 15.13 11.80 2.78
CA GLU A 115 14.94 10.80 3.85
C GLU A 115 15.01 11.39 5.27
N ASN A 116 15.65 12.54 5.44
CA ASN A 116 15.75 13.27 6.71
C ASN A 116 14.41 13.87 7.15
N GLU A 117 13.50 14.12 6.21
CA GLU A 117 12.14 14.62 6.49
C GLU A 117 11.18 13.48 6.89
N ILE A 118 11.66 12.23 6.86
CA ILE A 118 10.89 11.03 7.16
C ILE A 118 11.26 10.51 8.54
N SER A 119 10.28 10.54 9.44
CA SER A 119 10.40 9.98 10.79
C SER A 119 9.84 8.56 10.83
N VAL A 120 10.45 7.71 11.66
CA VAL A 120 10.00 6.34 11.90
C VAL A 120 9.08 6.36 13.10
N VAL A 121 7.86 5.84 12.94
CA VAL A 121 6.86 5.75 14.02
C VAL A 121 6.92 4.37 14.68
N SER A 122 6.91 3.29 13.89
CA SER A 122 7.09 1.93 14.41
C SER A 122 7.71 1.00 13.37
N VAL A 123 8.36 -0.05 13.86
CA VAL A 123 8.87 -1.17 13.06
C VAL A 123 8.63 -2.45 13.83
N GLU A 124 7.75 -3.31 13.30
CA GLU A 124 7.32 -4.55 13.94
C GLU A 124 7.62 -5.73 13.01
N ALA A 125 8.23 -6.78 13.54
CA ALA A 125 8.37 -8.04 12.83
C ALA A 125 7.01 -8.76 12.83
N ILE A 126 6.51 -9.12 11.65
CA ILE A 126 5.21 -9.76 11.47
C ILE A 126 5.37 -10.96 10.53
N THR A 127 4.64 -12.03 10.82
CA THR A 127 4.43 -13.14 9.88
C THR A 127 3.06 -12.96 9.22
N TRP A 128 3.06 -12.74 7.91
CA TRP A 128 1.85 -12.59 7.11
C TRP A 128 1.29 -13.95 6.71
N ASN A 129 -0.04 -14.06 6.61
CA ASN A 129 -0.71 -15.32 6.25
C ASN A 129 -0.54 -15.71 4.77
N ASP A 130 -0.15 -14.76 3.92
CA ASP A 130 0.02 -14.94 2.48
C ASP A 130 1.04 -13.95 1.91
N THR A 131 1.38 -14.14 0.63
CA THR A 131 2.29 -13.26 -0.10
C THR A 131 1.68 -11.91 -0.51
N SER A 132 0.43 -11.61 -0.12
CA SER A 132 -0.17 -10.28 -0.30
C SER A 132 0.32 -9.29 0.75
N LEU A 133 0.98 -9.79 1.81
CA LEU A 133 1.37 -9.04 2.99
C LEU A 133 0.16 -8.35 3.66
N GLY A 134 -1.02 -8.99 3.57
CA GLY A 134 -2.29 -8.45 4.04
C GLY A 134 -2.79 -7.21 3.28
N CYS A 135 -2.33 -7.01 2.05
CA CYS A 135 -2.80 -5.98 1.14
C CYS A 135 -3.22 -6.59 -0.20
N PRO A 136 -4.27 -7.44 -0.23
CA PRO A 136 -4.69 -8.10 -1.47
C PRO A 136 -5.26 -7.09 -2.47
N GLU A 137 -4.93 -7.28 -3.75
CA GLU A 137 -5.52 -6.54 -4.85
C GLU A 137 -6.65 -7.34 -5.53
N LYS A 138 -7.69 -6.64 -5.98
CA LYS A 138 -8.85 -7.26 -6.63
C LYS A 138 -8.42 -8.02 -7.88
N GLY A 139 -8.89 -9.26 -8.00
CA GLY A 139 -8.61 -10.12 -9.15
C GLY A 139 -7.24 -10.81 -9.13
N MET A 140 -6.43 -10.58 -8.09
CA MET A 140 -5.14 -11.25 -7.92
C MET A 140 -5.25 -12.47 -7.02
N MET A 141 -4.49 -13.51 -7.35
CA MET A 141 -4.30 -14.69 -6.49
C MET A 141 -2.95 -14.60 -5.79
N TYR A 142 -2.93 -14.90 -4.49
CA TYR A 142 -1.73 -14.89 -3.67
C TYR A 142 -1.45 -16.29 -3.11
N ALA A 143 -0.17 -16.61 -2.94
CA ALA A 143 0.21 -17.90 -2.37
C ALA A 143 -0.07 -17.88 -0.85
N GLN A 144 -0.71 -18.94 -0.36
CA GLN A 144 -1.03 -19.13 1.06
C GLN A 144 0.20 -19.69 1.80
N VAL A 145 1.19 -18.83 2.00
CA VAL A 145 2.44 -19.17 2.68
C VAL A 145 2.69 -18.16 3.78
N LEU A 146 3.03 -18.67 4.98
CA LEU A 146 3.49 -17.84 6.08
C LEU A 146 4.76 -17.10 5.66
N THR A 147 4.65 -15.78 5.56
CA THR A 147 5.70 -14.93 5.01
C THR A 147 6.23 -14.01 6.10
N HIS A 148 7.49 -14.18 6.48
CA HIS A 148 8.14 -13.31 7.46
C HIS A 148 8.45 -11.95 6.86
N GLY A 149 8.42 -10.90 7.68
CA GLY A 149 8.87 -9.57 7.28
C GLY A 149 8.52 -8.51 8.31
N TYR A 150 8.35 -7.26 7.86
CA TYR A 150 8.10 -6.12 8.74
C TYR A 150 6.88 -5.31 8.36
N ARG A 151 6.16 -4.81 9.37
CA ARG A 151 5.25 -3.68 9.27
C ARG A 151 5.97 -2.43 9.78
N ILE A 152 6.09 -1.44 8.91
CA ILE A 152 6.85 -0.21 9.16
C ILE A 152 5.89 0.96 9.00
N ILE A 153 5.72 1.74 10.06
CA ILE A 153 4.95 2.97 10.03
C ILE A 153 5.92 4.15 9.95
N LEU A 154 5.83 4.92 8.87
CA LEU A 154 6.62 6.15 8.67
C LEU A 154 5.73 7.38 8.75
N LYS A 155 6.29 8.53 9.13
CA LYS A 155 5.58 9.82 9.11
C LYS A 155 6.39 10.87 8.35
N ALA A 156 5.72 11.51 7.40
CA ALA A 156 6.26 12.59 6.57
C ALA A 156 5.15 13.60 6.24
N GLY A 157 5.44 14.89 6.30
CA GLY A 157 4.45 15.94 6.00
C GLY A 157 3.19 15.85 6.88
N GLY A 158 3.31 15.41 8.13
CA GLY A 158 2.18 15.25 9.06
C GLY A 158 1.32 14.00 8.84
N LYS A 159 1.54 13.21 7.78
CA LYS A 159 0.80 11.98 7.47
C LYS A 159 1.60 10.73 7.84
N GLN A 160 0.91 9.67 8.23
CA GLN A 160 1.52 8.35 8.47
C GLN A 160 1.31 7.43 7.26
N TYR A 161 2.28 6.55 7.02
CA TYR A 161 2.32 5.61 5.91
C TYR A 161 2.60 4.21 6.44
N ASP A 162 1.69 3.28 6.19
CA ASP A 162 1.79 1.86 6.60
C ASP A 162 2.42 1.05 5.48
N TYR A 163 3.70 0.73 5.66
CA TYR A 163 4.47 -0.13 4.77
C TYR A 163 4.55 -1.54 5.32
N ARG A 164 4.53 -2.50 4.39
CA ARG A 164 4.61 -3.92 4.68
C ARG A 164 5.68 -4.54 3.80
N THR A 165 6.48 -5.41 4.39
CA THR A 165 7.63 -6.01 3.72
C THR A 165 7.65 -7.52 3.95
N ASP A 166 8.28 -8.25 3.04
CA ASP A 166 8.77 -9.62 3.29
C ASP A 166 10.29 -9.65 3.49
N ASP A 167 10.79 -10.80 3.95
CA ASP A 167 12.20 -11.13 4.13
C ASP A 167 13.01 -11.16 2.82
N ARG A 168 12.35 -11.22 1.65
CA ARG A 168 12.97 -11.10 0.32
C ARG A 168 13.03 -9.67 -0.18
N GLY A 169 12.52 -8.72 0.60
CA GLY A 169 12.54 -7.30 0.30
C GLY A 169 11.44 -6.82 -0.62
N TYR A 170 10.38 -7.57 -0.86
CA TYR A 170 9.16 -7.03 -1.44
C TYR A 170 8.58 -5.99 -0.47
N ILE A 171 8.19 -4.82 -0.97
CA ILE A 171 7.61 -3.75 -0.15
C ILE A 171 6.27 -3.33 -0.73
N LYS A 172 5.29 -3.06 0.15
CA LYS A 172 3.98 -2.57 -0.24
C LYS A 172 3.51 -1.47 0.69
N LEU A 173 3.06 -0.36 0.11
CA LEU A 173 2.35 0.68 0.84
C LEU A 173 0.86 0.34 0.86
N ARG A 174 0.26 0.34 2.05
CA ARG A 174 -1.19 0.17 2.21
C ARG A 174 -1.91 1.40 1.63
N LYS A 175 -2.81 1.15 0.66
CA LYS A 175 -3.66 2.18 0.05
C LYS A 175 -4.85 2.52 0.94
#